data_AF-G3MH33-F1
#
_entry.id   AF-G3MH33-F1
#
_cell.length_a   1.000
_cell.length_b   1.000
_cell.length_c   1.000
_cell.angle_alpha   90.00
_cell.angle_beta   90.00
_cell.angle_gamma   90.00
#
_symmetry.space_group_name_H-M   'P 1'
#
loop_
_entity.id
_entity.type
_entity.pdbx_description
1 polymer ?
#
loop_
_entity_poly.entity_id
_entity_poly.type
_entity_poly.pdbx_seq_one_letter_code
_entity_poly.pdbx_strand_id
1 'polypeptide(L)'
;KTIPVVGPCALHVPTYCFLEFNMVRQIKVSRAKLLKKVDFISWEVDNNLHEVKIMRKYYVQKREDYTKYNKLSRAVRDLARKIKELDPKDPFRAKATSDLLNKLHSLGVIAIKENLEICDRVTASSFCRRRLPVIMVRNQMAQRVKMATQYVEQGHVRIGPDVITDPAFLVSRQLEDFVTWTDSSAIKKHVAEYNDMRDDYDLL
;
A
#
# COMPACT_ATOMS: atom_id res chain seq x y z
N LYS A 1 51.75 2.17 -10.80
CA LYS A 1 51.43 3.16 -11.86
C LYS A 1 50.02 3.67 -11.61
N THR A 2 49.95 4.80 -10.93
CA THR A 2 48.76 5.55 -10.56
C THR A 2 48.19 6.22 -11.81
N ILE A 3 46.88 6.07 -12.06
CA ILE A 3 46.17 6.66 -13.21
C ILE A 3 45.22 7.74 -12.66
N PRO A 4 45.13 8.93 -13.30
CA PRO A 4 44.67 10.15 -12.64
C PRO A 4 43.15 10.26 -12.55
N VAL A 5 42.73 10.95 -11.49
CA VAL A 5 41.36 11.37 -11.19
C VAL A 5 41.00 12.56 -12.08
N VAL A 6 39.97 12.45 -12.91
CA VAL A 6 39.39 13.57 -13.66
C VAL A 6 37.87 13.56 -13.48
N GLY A 7 37.38 14.56 -12.73
CA GLY A 7 36.16 15.34 -12.95
C GLY A 7 34.79 14.65 -13.12
N PRO A 8 33.77 14.98 -12.30
CA PRO A 8 32.41 14.53 -12.51
C PRO A 8 31.72 15.32 -13.63
N CYS A 9 31.26 14.63 -14.67
CA CYS A 9 30.34 15.19 -15.67
C CYS A 9 28.99 15.49 -15.00
N ALA A 10 28.66 16.77 -14.95
CA ALA A 10 27.41 17.30 -14.43
C ALA A 10 26.21 16.72 -15.19
N LEU A 11 25.38 15.98 -14.45
CA LEU A 11 24.08 15.49 -14.86
C LEU A 11 23.15 16.67 -15.18
N HIS A 12 22.80 16.80 -16.45
CA HIS A 12 21.65 17.57 -16.90
C HIS A 12 20.40 16.70 -16.66
N VAL A 13 19.75 16.88 -15.51
CA VAL A 13 18.37 16.44 -15.30
C VAL A 13 17.62 17.67 -14.83
N PRO A 14 16.55 18.10 -15.54
CA PRO A 14 15.75 19.22 -15.10
C PRO A 14 15.21 18.86 -13.71
N THR A 15 15.61 19.64 -12.72
CA THR A 15 14.97 19.72 -11.42
C THR A 15 13.49 19.95 -11.70
N TYR A 16 12.70 18.87 -11.60
CA TYR A 16 11.26 18.99 -11.52
C TYR A 16 10.99 19.89 -10.35
N CYS A 17 10.65 21.12 -10.70
CA CYS A 17 10.13 22.17 -9.85
C CYS A 17 9.00 21.51 -9.05
N PHE A 18 9.31 21.09 -7.82
CA PHE A 18 8.32 20.87 -6.80
C PHE A 18 7.74 22.26 -6.56
N LEU A 19 6.73 22.59 -7.35
CA LEU A 19 5.78 23.63 -7.05
C LEU A 19 5.14 23.21 -5.72
N GLU A 20 5.75 23.63 -4.61
CA GLU A 20 5.01 23.88 -3.40
C GLU A 20 3.94 24.89 -3.78
N PHE A 21 2.73 24.37 -4.04
CA PHE A 21 1.51 25.14 -4.04
C PHE A 21 1.28 25.67 -2.61
N ASN A 22 2.09 26.64 -2.19
CA ASN A 22 1.82 27.44 -1.01
C ASN A 22 0.92 28.59 -1.48
N MET A 23 -0.38 28.32 -1.52
CA MET A 23 -1.42 29.24 -2.03
C MET A 23 -1.59 30.53 -1.21
N VAL A 24 -0.81 30.74 -0.15
CA VAL A 24 -0.93 31.92 0.73
C VAL A 24 0.45 32.43 1.12
N ARG A 25 0.64 33.76 1.03
CA ARG A 25 1.88 34.43 1.45
C ARG A 25 2.16 34.16 2.95
N GLN A 26 3.44 34.10 3.32
CA GLN A 26 3.81 33.99 4.74
C GLN A 26 3.30 35.20 5.55
N ILE A 27 2.65 34.93 6.69
CA ILE A 27 2.05 35.95 7.54
C ILE A 27 3.10 36.54 8.48
N LYS A 28 3.18 37.87 8.57
CA LYS A 28 4.04 38.57 9.55
C LYS A 28 3.67 38.17 10.98
N VAL A 29 4.66 38.08 11.86
CA VAL A 29 4.48 37.66 13.28
C VAL A 29 3.39 38.45 14.00
N SER A 30 3.30 39.77 13.78
CA SER A 30 2.25 40.62 14.37
C SER A 30 0.83 40.21 13.96
N ARG A 31 0.66 39.80 12.70
CA ARG A 31 -0.62 39.35 12.14
C ARG A 31 -0.92 37.89 12.48
N ALA A 32 0.09 37.04 12.59
CA ALA A 32 -0.05 35.66 13.05
C ALA A 32 -0.52 35.57 14.52
N LYS A 33 -0.08 36.51 15.37
CA LYS A 33 -0.56 36.62 16.76
C LYS A 33 -2.08 36.87 16.86
N LEU A 34 -2.66 37.58 15.89
CA LEU A 34 -4.10 37.85 15.80
C LEU A 34 -4.85 36.67 15.16
N LEU A 35 -4.28 36.08 14.12
CA LEU A 35 -4.91 35.02 13.32
C LEU A 35 -4.48 33.62 13.76
N LYS A 36 -4.65 33.29 15.05
CA LYS A 36 -4.23 31.99 15.60
C LYS A 36 -5.12 30.80 15.21
N LYS A 37 -6.38 31.06 14.81
CA LYS A 37 -7.37 30.03 14.47
C LYS A 37 -7.66 29.93 12.97
N VAL A 38 -7.03 30.79 12.16
CA VAL A 38 -7.36 30.92 10.73
C VAL A 38 -6.32 30.17 9.92
N ASP A 39 -6.65 28.91 9.61
CA ASP A 39 -5.90 28.07 8.68
C ASP A 39 -6.82 27.66 7.53
N PHE A 40 -6.47 28.05 6.29
CA PHE A 40 -7.29 27.75 5.12
C PHE A 40 -7.17 26.29 4.64
N ILE A 41 -6.11 25.59 5.06
CA ILE A 41 -5.72 24.27 4.53
C ILE A 41 -6.10 23.13 5.49
N SER A 42 -5.97 23.35 6.79
CA SER A 42 -6.17 22.33 7.82
C SER A 42 -7.29 22.74 8.77
N TRP A 43 -8.49 22.24 8.51
CA TRP A 43 -9.61 22.32 9.44
C TRP A 43 -9.60 21.12 10.38
N GLU A 44 -9.93 21.32 11.66
CA GLU A 44 -9.92 20.25 12.68
C GLU A 44 -10.89 19.11 12.35
N VAL A 45 -11.98 19.41 11.64
CA VAL A 45 -12.98 18.43 11.18
C VAL A 45 -12.43 17.57 10.04
N ASP A 46 -11.49 18.11 9.26
CA ASP A 46 -10.91 17.44 8.12
C ASP A 46 -9.72 16.59 8.53
N ASN A 47 -9.96 15.30 8.78
CA ASN A 47 -8.91 14.26 8.82
C ASN A 47 -8.21 14.04 7.46
N ASN A 48 -8.34 15.00 6.53
CA ASN A 48 -7.92 14.93 5.15
C ASN A 48 -6.40 14.77 5.02
N LEU A 49 -5.60 15.43 5.88
CA LEU A 49 -4.14 15.34 5.83
C LEU A 49 -3.63 13.90 6.09
N HIS A 50 -4.22 13.21 7.06
CA HIS A 50 -3.86 11.82 7.36
C HIS A 50 -4.20 10.89 6.20
N GLU A 51 -5.39 11.08 5.62
CA GLU A 51 -5.86 10.30 4.49
C GLU A 51 -4.99 10.53 3.24
N VAL A 52 -4.70 11.79 2.88
CA VAL A 52 -3.81 12.14 1.76
C VAL A 52 -2.42 11.57 1.97
N LYS A 53 -1.89 11.58 3.21
CA LYS A 53 -0.61 10.96 3.53
C LYS A 53 -0.61 9.46 3.24
N ILE A 54 -1.67 8.75 3.64
CA ILE A 54 -1.79 7.30 3.38
C ILE A 54 -1.99 7.02 1.89
N MET A 55 -2.83 7.80 1.21
CA MET A 55 -3.06 7.68 -0.23
C MET A 55 -1.75 7.86 -1.02
N ARG A 56 -0.95 8.87 -0.67
CA ARG A 56 0.37 9.09 -1.29
C ARG A 56 1.33 7.95 -0.99
N LYS A 57 1.36 7.46 0.25
CA LYS A 57 2.27 6.38 0.68
C LYS A 57 2.04 5.07 -0.07
N TYR A 58 0.78 4.67 -0.27
CA TYR A 58 0.44 3.39 -0.93
C TYR A 58 -0.07 3.57 -2.36
N TYR A 59 0.07 4.77 -2.93
CA TYR A 59 -0.41 5.11 -4.27
C TYR A 59 -1.88 4.71 -4.52
N VAL A 60 -2.77 5.15 -3.63
CA VAL A 60 -4.21 4.94 -3.77
C VAL A 60 -4.80 6.00 -4.68
N GLN A 61 -5.27 5.62 -5.86
CA GLN A 61 -5.82 6.54 -6.87
C GLN A 61 -7.21 7.07 -6.48
N LYS A 62 -8.13 6.17 -6.12
CA LYS A 62 -9.52 6.52 -5.80
C LYS A 62 -9.68 6.79 -4.30
N ARG A 63 -10.25 7.94 -3.96
CA ARG A 63 -10.60 8.31 -2.57
C ARG A 63 -11.65 7.39 -1.96
N GLU A 64 -12.58 6.92 -2.79
CA GLU A 64 -13.65 6.01 -2.41
C GLU A 64 -13.12 4.71 -1.79
N ASP A 65 -12.05 4.16 -2.35
CA ASP A 65 -11.45 2.91 -1.87
C ASP A 65 -10.90 3.07 -0.46
N TYR A 66 -10.23 4.19 -0.16
CA TYR A 66 -9.77 4.47 1.19
C TYR A 66 -10.94 4.58 2.17
N THR A 67 -12.01 5.26 1.79
CA THR A 67 -13.20 5.40 2.64
C THR A 67 -13.83 4.02 2.92
N LYS A 68 -13.90 3.14 1.91
CA LYS A 68 -14.36 1.75 2.06
C LYS A 68 -13.45 0.97 3.01
N TYR A 69 -12.13 1.07 2.88
CA TYR A 69 -11.19 0.41 3.81
C TYR A 69 -11.31 0.93 5.24
N ASN A 70 -11.55 2.24 5.41
CA ASN A 70 -11.76 2.80 6.74
C ASN A 70 -13.04 2.25 7.38
N LYS A 71 -14.14 2.16 6.63
CA LYS A 71 -15.39 1.52 7.08
C LYS A 71 -15.17 0.05 7.45
N LEU A 72 -14.47 -0.73 6.62
CA LEU A 72 -14.15 -2.13 6.91
C LEU A 72 -13.30 -2.28 8.18
N SER A 73 -12.27 -1.43 8.34
CA SER A 73 -11.44 -1.44 9.55
C SER A 73 -12.26 -1.13 10.81
N ARG A 74 -13.27 -0.27 10.71
CA ARG A 74 -14.17 0.05 11.81
C ARG A 74 -15.08 -1.13 12.12
N ALA A 75 -15.66 -1.77 11.12
CA ALA A 75 -16.49 -2.96 11.29
C ALA A 75 -15.73 -4.10 12.00
N VAL A 76 -14.45 -4.32 11.65
CA VAL A 76 -13.59 -5.30 12.33
C VAL A 76 -13.39 -4.96 13.81
N ARG A 77 -13.11 -3.68 14.11
CA ARG A 77 -12.94 -3.21 15.50
C ARG A 77 -14.24 -3.29 16.30
N ASP A 78 -15.36 -2.92 15.68
CA ASP A 78 -16.70 -3.00 16.29
C ASP A 78 -17.05 -4.46 16.62
N LEU A 79 -16.76 -5.40 15.71
CA LEU A 79 -16.95 -6.83 15.96
C LEU A 79 -16.03 -7.34 17.07
N ALA A 80 -14.76 -6.96 17.09
CA ALA A 80 -13.84 -7.34 18.13
C ALA A 80 -14.28 -6.82 19.52
N ARG A 81 -14.80 -5.59 19.60
CA ARG A 81 -15.34 -5.02 20.85
C ARG A 81 -16.57 -5.75 21.33
N LYS A 82 -17.52 -6.05 20.44
CA LYS A 82 -18.70 -6.87 20.77
C LYS A 82 -18.30 -8.25 21.31
N ILE A 83 -17.32 -8.91 20.70
CA ILE A 83 -16.82 -10.21 21.21
C ILE A 83 -16.18 -10.08 22.60
N LYS A 84 -15.53 -8.95 22.90
CA LYS A 84 -14.97 -8.68 24.24
C LYS A 84 -16.05 -8.46 25.30
N GLU A 85 -17.20 -7.90 24.93
CA GLU A 85 -18.33 -7.64 25.83
C GLU A 85 -19.06 -8.92 26.27
N LEU A 86 -18.96 -10.02 25.51
CA LEU A 86 -19.56 -11.31 25.87
C LEU A 86 -18.88 -11.95 27.09
N ASP A 87 -19.61 -12.79 27.82
CA ASP A 87 -19.08 -13.51 28.98
C ASP A 87 -17.95 -14.48 28.58
N PRO A 88 -16.85 -14.56 29.34
CA PRO A 88 -15.73 -15.45 29.03
C PRO A 88 -16.09 -16.95 29.09
N LYS A 89 -17.17 -17.35 29.77
CA LYS A 89 -17.56 -18.76 29.90
C LYS A 89 -18.38 -19.25 28.71
N ASP A 90 -18.92 -18.35 27.89
CA ASP A 90 -19.74 -18.73 26.75
C ASP A 90 -18.90 -19.39 25.65
N PRO A 91 -19.26 -20.60 25.17
CA PRO A 91 -18.52 -21.28 24.09
C PRO A 91 -18.57 -20.51 22.76
N PHE A 92 -19.60 -19.67 22.59
CA PHE A 92 -19.74 -18.82 21.41
C PHE A 92 -18.61 -17.79 21.32
N ARG A 93 -18.14 -17.24 22.44
CA ARG A 93 -17.04 -16.27 22.46
C ARG A 93 -15.74 -16.87 21.94
N ALA A 94 -15.42 -18.09 22.35
CA ALA A 94 -14.23 -18.81 21.89
C ALA A 94 -14.28 -19.07 20.37
N LYS A 95 -15.43 -19.53 19.88
CA LYS A 95 -15.65 -19.79 18.44
C LYS A 95 -15.59 -18.50 17.60
N ALA A 96 -16.31 -17.46 18.01
CA ALA A 96 -16.31 -16.18 17.27
C ALA A 96 -14.90 -15.54 17.25
N THR A 97 -14.14 -15.67 18.33
CA THR A 97 -12.76 -15.19 18.40
C THR A 97 -11.86 -15.95 17.42
N SER A 98 -11.93 -17.28 17.40
CA SER A 98 -11.12 -18.09 16.49
C SER A 98 -11.47 -17.83 15.03
N ASP A 99 -12.76 -17.72 14.70
CA ASP A 99 -13.24 -17.42 13.34
C ASP A 99 -12.76 -16.04 12.85
N LEU A 100 -12.85 -15.01 13.70
CA LEU A 100 -12.39 -13.66 13.38
C LEU A 100 -10.88 -13.63 13.15
N LEU A 101 -10.09 -14.22 14.07
CA LEU A 101 -8.63 -14.26 13.96
C LEU A 101 -8.17 -15.06 12.74
N ASN A 102 -8.81 -16.20 12.45
CA ASN A 102 -8.51 -17.01 11.28
C ASN A 102 -8.77 -16.24 9.99
N LYS A 103 -9.89 -15.53 9.89
CA LYS A 103 -10.25 -14.74 8.70
C LYS A 103 -9.31 -13.55 8.50
N LEU A 104 -8.96 -12.82 9.55
CA LEU A 104 -8.03 -11.68 9.44
C LEU A 104 -6.61 -12.12 9.11
N HIS A 105 -6.20 -13.28 9.60
CA HIS A 105 -4.90 -13.86 9.30
C HIS A 105 -4.83 -14.45 7.88
N SER A 106 -5.88 -15.12 7.39
CA SER A 106 -5.90 -15.63 6.01
C SER A 106 -5.85 -14.48 4.99
N LEU A 107 -6.51 -13.37 5.29
CA LEU A 107 -6.41 -12.12 4.50
C LEU A 107 -5.05 -11.42 4.64
N GLY A 108 -4.25 -11.72 5.67
CA GLY A 108 -2.95 -11.10 5.91
C GLY A 108 -3.02 -9.70 6.53
N VAL A 109 -4.18 -9.29 7.08
CA VAL A 109 -4.33 -8.01 7.80
C VAL A 109 -3.56 -8.04 9.11
N ILE A 110 -3.54 -9.21 9.75
CA ILE A 110 -2.83 -9.49 11.00
C ILE A 110 -1.77 -10.56 10.74
N ALA A 111 -0.60 -10.42 11.36
CA ALA A 111 0.51 -11.37 11.22
C ALA A 111 0.37 -12.59 12.15
N ILE A 112 -0.11 -12.40 13.39
CA ILE A 112 -0.11 -13.41 14.47
C ILE A 112 -1.55 -13.62 14.99
N LYS A 113 -1.94 -14.88 15.25
CA LYS A 113 -3.30 -15.29 15.64
C LYS A 113 -3.55 -15.35 17.16
N GLU A 114 -2.85 -14.55 17.96
CA GLU A 114 -2.86 -14.76 19.42
C GLU A 114 -3.93 -13.91 20.12
N ASN A 115 -3.93 -12.59 19.89
CA ASN A 115 -4.69 -11.68 20.75
C ASN A 115 -5.78 -10.90 20.00
N LEU A 116 -6.97 -10.85 20.59
CA LEU A 116 -8.10 -10.02 20.12
C LEU A 116 -7.79 -8.51 20.21
N GLU A 117 -6.82 -8.11 21.02
CA GLU A 117 -6.33 -6.73 21.08
C GLU A 117 -5.71 -6.25 19.77
N ILE A 118 -5.08 -7.16 19.01
CA ILE A 118 -4.47 -6.81 17.73
C ILE A 118 -5.55 -6.39 16.73
N CYS A 119 -6.74 -6.98 16.82
CA CYS A 119 -7.89 -6.63 15.98
C CYS A 119 -8.37 -5.19 16.22
N ASP A 120 -8.23 -4.68 17.44
CA ASP A 120 -8.65 -3.33 17.80
C ASP A 120 -7.72 -2.25 17.19
N ARG A 121 -6.46 -2.62 16.94
CA ARG A 121 -5.45 -1.75 16.31
C ARG A 121 -5.50 -1.77 14.78
N VAL A 122 -6.44 -2.50 14.17
CA VAL A 122 -6.56 -2.59 12.72
C VAL A 122 -7.00 -1.26 12.12
N THR A 123 -6.15 -0.71 11.26
CA THR A 123 -6.39 0.53 10.51
C THR A 123 -6.55 0.27 9.01
N ALA A 124 -7.08 1.26 8.28
CA ALA A 124 -7.16 1.25 6.80
C ALA A 124 -5.80 1.00 6.12
N SER A 125 -4.70 1.44 6.76
CA SER A 125 -3.33 1.18 6.29
C SER A 125 -3.00 -0.31 6.23
N SER A 126 -3.62 -1.16 7.05
CA SER A 126 -3.40 -2.61 7.03
C SER A 126 -3.95 -3.25 5.75
N PHE A 127 -5.10 -2.79 5.28
CA PHE A 127 -5.66 -3.19 3.99
C PHE A 127 -4.85 -2.63 2.82
N CYS A 128 -4.41 -1.38 2.89
CA CYS A 128 -3.58 -0.77 1.85
C CYS A 128 -2.26 -1.54 1.64
N ARG A 129 -1.68 -2.11 2.71
CA ARG A 129 -0.47 -2.94 2.65
C ARG A 129 -0.66 -4.29 1.96
N ARG A 130 -1.91 -4.76 1.80
CA ARG A 130 -2.26 -6.02 1.13
C ARG A 130 -2.70 -5.84 -0.32
N ARG A 131 -2.66 -4.61 -0.84
CA ARG A 131 -2.92 -4.36 -2.26
C ARG A 131 -1.80 -4.93 -3.12
N LEU A 132 -2.17 -5.44 -4.30
CA LEU A 132 -1.25 -6.07 -5.23
C LEU A 132 0.02 -5.24 -5.52
N PRO A 133 -0.03 -3.92 -5.83
CA PRO A 133 1.18 -3.14 -6.10
C PRO A 133 2.13 -3.03 -4.90
N VAL A 134 1.61 -3.05 -3.67
CA VAL A 134 2.42 -2.97 -2.45
C VAL A 134 3.09 -4.30 -2.15
N ILE A 135 2.38 -5.41 -2.40
CA ILE A 135 2.93 -6.77 -2.27
C ILE A 135 4.04 -7.00 -3.30
N MET A 136 3.86 -6.55 -4.54
CA MET A 136 4.92 -6.63 -5.57
C MET A 136 6.21 -5.93 -5.16
N VAL A 137 6.11 -4.74 -4.54
CA VAL A 137 7.29 -4.02 -4.04
C VAL A 137 7.92 -4.75 -2.86
N ARG A 138 7.13 -5.39 -2.00
CA ARG A 138 7.65 -6.21 -0.90
C ARG A 138 8.39 -7.45 -1.42
N ASN A 139 7.86 -8.09 -2.47
CA ASN A 139 8.47 -9.24 -3.14
C ASN A 139 9.61 -8.83 -4.09
N GLN A 140 10.04 -7.57 -4.08
CA GLN A 140 11.12 -7.02 -4.90
C GLN A 140 10.90 -7.14 -6.42
N MET A 141 9.67 -7.35 -6.89
CA MET A 141 9.33 -7.36 -8.32
C MET A 141 9.39 -5.96 -8.94
N ALA A 142 9.16 -4.92 -8.13
CA ALA A 142 9.20 -3.53 -8.56
C ALA A 142 9.87 -2.66 -7.50
N GLN A 143 10.61 -1.63 -7.93
CA GLN A 143 11.32 -0.74 -7.02
C GLN A 143 10.39 0.27 -6.32
N ARG A 144 9.32 0.71 -6.99
CA ARG A 144 8.38 1.74 -6.49
C ARG A 144 6.93 1.31 -6.71
N VAL A 145 6.04 1.68 -5.78
CA VAL A 145 4.60 1.34 -5.84
C VAL A 145 3.92 1.92 -7.08
N LYS A 146 4.34 3.12 -7.53
CA LYS A 146 3.85 3.73 -8.77
C LYS A 146 4.15 2.88 -10.00
N MET A 147 5.37 2.35 -10.12
CA MET A 147 5.77 1.46 -11.22
C MET A 147 5.00 0.14 -11.15
N ALA A 148 4.87 -0.44 -9.95
CA ALA A 148 4.09 -1.65 -9.75
C ALA A 148 2.63 -1.47 -10.20
N THR A 149 2.04 -0.30 -9.94
CA THR A 149 0.67 0.01 -10.38
C THR A 149 0.57 0.04 -11.91
N GLN A 150 1.55 0.64 -12.59
CA GLN A 150 1.60 0.66 -14.05
C GLN A 150 1.73 -0.74 -14.66
N TYR A 151 2.56 -1.61 -14.07
CA TYR A 151 2.71 -2.99 -14.55
C TYR A 151 1.43 -3.82 -14.39
N VAL A 152 0.67 -3.59 -13.32
CA VAL A 152 -0.64 -4.23 -13.12
C VAL A 152 -1.64 -3.69 -14.13
N GLU A 153 -1.74 -2.38 -14.32
CA GLU A 153 -2.65 -1.75 -15.30
C GLU A 153 -2.36 -2.21 -16.74
N GLN A 154 -1.09 -2.47 -17.07
CA GLN A 154 -0.66 -3.01 -18.36
C GLN A 154 -0.93 -4.52 -18.52
N GLY A 155 -1.27 -5.23 -17.43
CA GLY A 155 -1.53 -6.68 -17.47
C GLY A 155 -0.28 -7.56 -17.51
N HIS A 156 0.85 -7.10 -16.97
CA HIS A 156 2.07 -7.91 -16.89
C HIS A 156 2.11 -8.89 -15.72
N VAL A 157 1.15 -8.79 -14.79
CA VAL A 157 1.13 -9.55 -13.54
C VAL A 157 -0.04 -10.52 -13.55
N ARG A 158 0.21 -11.74 -13.09
CA ARG A 158 -0.82 -12.75 -12.83
C ARG A 158 -0.71 -13.29 -11.41
N ILE A 159 -1.82 -13.81 -10.90
CA ILE A 159 -1.85 -14.58 -9.66
C ILE A 159 -2.37 -15.96 -10.00
N GLY A 160 -1.50 -16.96 -9.90
CA GLY A 160 -1.80 -18.29 -10.41
C GLY A 160 -2.05 -18.24 -11.93
N PRO A 161 -3.19 -18.75 -12.43
CA PRO A 161 -3.48 -18.74 -13.87
C PRO A 161 -4.04 -17.39 -14.38
N ASP A 162 -4.64 -16.58 -13.51
CA ASP A 162 -5.43 -15.42 -13.90
C ASP A 162 -4.59 -14.14 -13.98
N VAL A 163 -4.72 -13.41 -15.10
CA VAL A 163 -4.10 -12.10 -15.28
C VAL A 163 -4.95 -11.03 -14.59
N ILE A 164 -4.30 -10.17 -13.78
CA ILE A 164 -4.98 -9.14 -13.01
C ILE A 164 -4.62 -7.77 -13.55
N THR A 165 -5.64 -7.01 -13.92
CA THR A 165 -5.51 -5.62 -14.41
C THR A 165 -5.82 -4.59 -13.32
N ASP A 166 -6.53 -4.99 -12.25
CA ASP A 166 -6.99 -4.07 -11.21
C ASP A 166 -5.94 -3.90 -10.08
N PRO A 167 -5.38 -2.70 -9.86
CA PRO A 167 -4.42 -2.47 -8.78
C PRO A 167 -5.08 -2.41 -7.39
N ALA A 168 -6.41 -2.39 -7.33
CA ALA A 168 -7.19 -2.44 -6.09
C ALA A 168 -7.38 -3.86 -5.56
N PHE A 169 -6.91 -4.89 -6.28
CA PHE A 169 -7.00 -6.28 -5.84
C PHE A 169 -6.26 -6.51 -4.52
N LEU A 170 -6.95 -7.12 -3.56
CA LEU A 170 -6.40 -7.49 -2.24
C LEU A 170 -5.87 -8.92 -2.29
N VAL A 171 -4.57 -9.07 -2.08
CA VAL A 171 -3.90 -10.38 -2.12
C VAL A 171 -3.97 -11.00 -0.73
N SER A 172 -4.60 -12.19 -0.63
CA SER A 172 -4.61 -12.99 0.60
C SER A 172 -3.22 -13.57 0.87
N ARG A 173 -2.96 -14.08 2.07
CA ARG A 173 -1.64 -14.63 2.41
C ARG A 173 -1.29 -15.86 1.56
N GLN A 174 -2.29 -16.67 1.21
CA GLN A 174 -2.12 -17.87 0.39
C GLN A 174 -1.85 -17.53 -1.09
N LEU A 175 -2.43 -16.43 -1.57
CA LEU A 175 -2.27 -15.99 -2.96
C LEU A 175 -0.94 -15.27 -3.22
N GLU A 176 -0.25 -14.83 -2.16
CA GLU A 176 1.00 -14.08 -2.23
C GLU A 176 2.12 -14.86 -2.93
N ASP A 177 2.17 -16.19 -2.73
CA ASP A 177 3.19 -17.06 -3.30
C ASP A 177 3.00 -17.27 -4.82
N PHE A 178 1.78 -17.07 -5.33
CA PHE A 178 1.44 -17.29 -6.73
C PHE A 178 1.54 -16.00 -7.58
N VAL A 179 2.00 -14.90 -7.00
CA VAL A 179 2.19 -13.62 -7.72
C VAL A 179 3.41 -13.75 -8.63
N THR A 180 3.18 -13.82 -9.94
CA THR A 180 4.26 -13.97 -10.93
C THR A 180 4.03 -13.06 -12.14
N TRP A 181 5.06 -12.87 -12.96
CA TRP A 181 4.92 -12.23 -14.26
C TRP A 181 4.12 -13.14 -15.20
N THR A 182 3.40 -12.54 -16.14
CA THR A 182 2.80 -13.29 -17.26
C THR A 182 3.91 -13.80 -18.17
N ASP A 183 3.70 -14.98 -18.77
CA ASP A 183 4.73 -15.64 -19.58
C ASP A 183 5.08 -14.84 -20.84
N SER A 184 4.09 -14.16 -21.42
CA SER A 184 4.26 -13.28 -22.58
C SER A 184 4.83 -11.90 -22.24
N SER A 185 5.06 -11.57 -20.96
CA SER A 185 5.48 -10.22 -20.57
C SER A 185 6.89 -9.89 -21.06
N ALA A 186 7.06 -8.67 -21.59
CA ALA A 186 8.37 -8.13 -21.95
C ALA A 186 9.30 -8.00 -20.74
N ILE A 187 8.73 -7.76 -19.55
CA ILE A 187 9.50 -7.64 -18.30
C ILE A 187 10.14 -8.98 -17.93
N LYS A 188 9.39 -10.10 -18.02
CA LYS A 188 9.94 -11.43 -17.77
C LYS A 188 11.09 -11.75 -18.74
N LYS A 189 10.92 -11.42 -20.03
CA LYS A 189 11.97 -11.58 -21.05
C LYS A 189 13.22 -10.77 -20.70
N HIS A 190 13.06 -9.51 -20.34
CA HIS A 190 14.17 -8.63 -19.98
C HIS A 190 14.92 -9.13 -18.74
N VAL A 191 14.21 -9.64 -17.72
CA VAL A 191 14.83 -10.22 -16.52
C VAL A 191 15.56 -11.53 -16.85
N ALA A 192 14.99 -12.39 -17.69
CA ALA A 192 15.63 -13.64 -18.11
C ALA A 192 16.89 -13.39 -18.96
N GLU A 193 16.83 -12.40 -19.86
CA GLU A 193 17.96 -11.95 -20.68
C GLU A 193 19.07 -11.36 -19.81
N TYR A 194 18.74 -10.53 -18.82
CA TYR A 194 19.73 -10.00 -17.88
C TYR A 194 20.45 -11.10 -17.07
N ASN A 195 19.75 -12.20 -16.80
CA ASN A 195 20.31 -13.35 -16.07
C ASN A 195 20.95 -14.40 -16.99
N ASP A 196 21.03 -14.16 -18.31
CA ASP A 196 21.49 -15.13 -19.31
C ASP A 196 20.73 -16.48 -19.30
N MET A 197 19.49 -16.50 -18.80
CA MET A 197 18.62 -17.68 -18.72
C MET A 197 17.50 -17.67 -19.77
N ARG A 198 17.65 -16.84 -20.81
CA ARG A 198 16.62 -16.68 -21.83
C ARG A 198 16.61 -17.91 -22.74
N ASP A 199 15.50 -18.65 -22.70
CA ASP A 199 15.18 -19.70 -23.66
C ASP A 199 14.12 -19.18 -24.63
N ASP A 200 14.39 -19.26 -25.94
CA ASP A 200 13.47 -18.80 -26.98
C ASP A 200 12.39 -19.85 -27.33
N TYR A 201 12.49 -21.09 -26.82
CA TYR A 201 11.46 -22.14 -27.05
C TYR A 201 10.14 -21.89 -26.31
N ASP A 202 10.17 -21.25 -25.13
CA ASP A 202 8.98 -20.98 -24.29
C ASP A 202 7.97 -19.99 -24.92
N LEU A 203 8.31 -19.40 -26.08
CA LEU A 203 7.51 -18.38 -26.76
C LEU A 203 6.82 -18.85 -28.04
N LEU A 204 7.07 -20.09 -28.47
CA LEU A 204 6.46 -20.77 -29.62
C LEU A 204 5.16 -21.49 -29.22
#